data_AF-A0A516WS63-F1
#
_entry.id   AF-A0A516WS63-F1
#
_cell.length_a   1.000
_cell.length_b   1.000
_cell.length_c   1.000
_cell.angle_alpha   90.00
_cell.angle_beta   90.00
_cell.angle_gamma   90.00
#
_symmetry.space_group_name_H-M   'P 1'
#
loop_
_entity.id
_entity.type
_entity.pdbx_description
1 polymer ?
#
loop_
_entity_poly.entity_id
_entity_poly.type
_entity_poly.pdbx_seq_one_letter_code
_entity_poly.pdbx_strand_id
1 'polypeptide(L)'
;MTDDNGSVASYFETLLGEAAGPFVVHLDDDGPELVIGVPAAADVADLDTTASVHDLLDLLVGEELADVIADHFARRPISELADLVDDIREHFGILIPPDTGWAYLVSEIDRYGDAIEKDFFAMPGDERLYDWVRDHLDNPWNRLLRLLSALPEGGWYYAAIADDDERAMQRLEMEQRGELPKPSKRPSLVGWTHDRELLTEAVESLAQILHGVWGASPKFKGKGGKPPGRRPRPQTARDRAEEYQALVEHDDISSQVLGGRYKRRIQPQEVFNG
;
A
#
# COMPACT_ATOMS: atom_id res chain seq x y z
N MET A 1 -2.66 -18.20 13.47
CA MET A 1 -3.05 -19.15 14.55
C MET A 1 -4.01 -18.40 15.45
N THR A 2 -5.22 -18.89 15.67
CA THR A 2 -6.21 -18.26 16.56
C THR A 2 -5.84 -18.55 18.01
N ASP A 3 -5.90 -17.54 18.88
CA ASP A 3 -5.71 -17.72 20.31
C ASP A 3 -6.98 -18.30 20.98
N ASP A 4 -6.87 -18.65 22.26
CA ASP A 4 -7.93 -19.28 23.06
C ASP A 4 -9.21 -18.42 23.21
N ASN A 5 -9.22 -17.17 22.71
CA ASN A 5 -10.37 -16.27 22.70
C ASN A 5 -11.03 -16.12 21.32
N GLY A 6 -10.57 -16.85 20.30
CA GLY A 6 -11.10 -16.73 18.94
C GLY A 6 -10.70 -15.43 18.24
N SER A 7 -9.72 -14.70 18.79
CA SER A 7 -9.08 -13.57 18.11
C SER A 7 -8.04 -14.10 17.13
N VAL A 8 -8.04 -13.55 15.91
CA VAL A 8 -6.94 -13.79 14.98
C VAL A 8 -5.73 -13.09 15.59
N ALA A 9 -4.69 -13.84 15.96
CA ALA A 9 -3.47 -13.27 16.54
C ALA A 9 -2.96 -12.14 15.63
N SER A 10 -2.77 -10.95 16.20
CA SER A 10 -2.25 -9.79 15.47
C SER A 10 -0.80 -10.03 15.09
N TYR A 11 -0.52 -9.90 13.80
CA TYR A 11 0.84 -9.96 13.29
C TYR A 11 1.64 -8.76 13.79
N PHE A 12 1.01 -7.59 13.88
CA PHE A 12 1.62 -6.37 14.38
C PHE A 12 2.06 -6.51 15.84
N GLU A 13 1.22 -7.06 16.71
CA GLU A 13 1.61 -7.35 18.11
C GLU A 13 2.76 -8.35 18.19
N THR A 14 2.72 -9.39 17.36
CA THR A 14 3.81 -10.39 17.27
C THR A 14 5.12 -9.72 16.83
N LEU A 15 5.06 -8.86 15.81
CA LEU A 15 6.18 -8.10 15.30
C LEU A 15 6.81 -7.21 16.38
N LEU A 16 5.99 -6.44 17.11
CA LEU A 16 6.47 -5.59 18.20
C LEU A 16 7.11 -6.42 19.33
N GLY A 17 6.46 -7.52 19.73
CA GLY A 17 6.94 -8.39 20.79
C GLY A 17 8.28 -9.06 20.48
N GLU A 18 8.44 -9.55 19.25
CA GLU A 18 9.71 -10.16 18.82
C GLU A 18 10.81 -9.13 18.55
N ALA A 19 10.44 -7.92 18.12
CA ALA A 19 11.40 -6.85 17.85
C ALA A 19 11.96 -6.22 19.12
N ALA A 20 11.10 -5.73 20.01
CA ALA A 20 11.47 -4.88 21.14
C ALA A 20 11.40 -5.60 22.49
N GLY A 21 10.52 -6.60 22.63
CA GLY A 21 10.23 -7.21 23.94
C GLY A 21 9.52 -6.25 24.90
N PRO A 22 9.30 -6.67 26.17
CA PRO A 22 8.62 -5.81 27.15
C PRO A 22 9.45 -4.59 27.51
N PHE A 23 8.78 -3.47 27.78
CA PHE A 23 9.41 -2.26 28.30
C PHE A 23 9.44 -2.32 29.84
N VAL A 24 10.57 -1.99 30.43
CA VAL A 24 10.76 -2.07 31.88
C VAL A 24 11.06 -0.68 32.42
N VAL A 25 10.27 -0.23 33.39
CA VAL A 25 10.44 1.07 34.03
C VAL A 25 10.50 0.96 35.55
N HIS A 26 11.39 1.74 36.14
CA HIS A 26 11.49 1.94 37.59
C HIS A 26 10.94 3.32 37.92
N LEU A 27 9.83 3.38 38.67
CA LEU A 27 9.18 4.65 39.02
C LEU A 27 10.01 5.49 40.02
N ASP A 28 10.80 4.82 40.86
CA ASP A 28 11.75 5.40 41.82
C ASP A 28 13.01 4.53 41.90
N ASP A 29 14.13 5.07 42.41
CA ASP A 29 15.40 4.35 42.60
C ASP A 29 15.26 3.05 43.44
N ASP A 30 14.26 3.00 44.33
CA ASP A 30 13.90 1.84 45.18
C ASP A 30 12.45 1.35 44.93
N GLY A 31 11.82 1.78 43.82
CA GLY A 31 10.42 1.48 43.49
C GLY A 31 10.20 0.08 42.90
N PRO A 32 8.94 -0.40 42.83
CA PRO A 32 8.61 -1.63 42.12
C PRO A 32 8.95 -1.50 40.64
N GLU A 33 9.53 -2.56 40.07
CA GLU A 33 9.75 -2.69 38.64
C GLU A 33 8.41 -2.93 37.96
N LEU A 34 8.05 -2.03 37.04
CA LEU A 34 6.86 -2.19 36.21
C LEU A 34 7.29 -2.75 34.85
N VAL A 35 6.64 -3.84 34.46
CA VAL A 35 6.85 -4.49 33.17
C VAL A 35 5.65 -4.17 32.28
N ILE A 36 5.88 -3.32 31.29
CA ILE A 36 4.90 -2.92 30.29
C ILE A 36 5.00 -3.89 29.12
N GLY A 37 3.88 -4.55 28.83
CA GLY A 37 3.76 -5.48 27.71
C GLY A 37 3.68 -4.76 26.37
N VAL A 38 3.59 -5.55 25.30
CA VAL A 38 3.33 -5.02 23.95
C VAL A 38 1.92 -4.42 23.95
N PRO A 39 1.74 -3.17 23.47
CA PRO A 39 0.42 -2.57 23.35
C PRO A 39 -0.43 -3.32 22.32
N ALA A 40 -1.73 -3.44 22.57
CA ALA A 40 -2.62 -4.12 21.64
C ALA A 40 -2.74 -3.34 20.31
N ALA A 41 -2.89 -4.07 19.21
CA ALA A 41 -2.95 -3.49 17.87
C ALA A 41 -4.11 -2.49 17.71
N ALA A 42 -5.26 -2.78 18.34
CA ALA A 42 -6.40 -1.88 18.36
C ALA A 42 -6.09 -0.56 19.08
N ASP A 43 -5.37 -0.63 20.21
CA ASP A 43 -5.03 0.55 21.00
C ASP A 43 -3.99 1.41 20.28
N VAL A 44 -3.03 0.79 19.58
CA VAL A 44 -2.08 1.51 18.70
C VAL A 44 -2.82 2.20 17.55
N ALA A 45 -3.84 1.59 16.98
CA ALA A 45 -4.66 2.21 15.93
C ALA A 45 -5.40 3.46 16.45
N ASP A 46 -5.87 3.45 17.70
CA ASP A 46 -6.61 4.55 18.32
C ASP A 46 -5.72 5.76 18.69
N LEU A 47 -4.39 5.60 18.68
CA LEU A 47 -3.43 6.70 18.86
C LEU A 47 -3.61 7.83 17.84
N ASP A 48 -4.13 7.53 16.63
CA ASP A 48 -4.36 8.53 15.58
C ASP A 48 -5.34 9.64 16.01
N THR A 49 -6.22 9.34 16.96
CA THR A 49 -7.27 10.27 17.41
C THR A 49 -7.09 10.75 18.85
N THR A 50 -6.06 10.25 19.54
CA THR A 50 -5.85 10.48 20.96
C THR A 50 -4.84 11.59 21.19
N ALA A 51 -5.24 12.62 21.98
CA ALA A 51 -4.41 13.80 22.23
C ALA A 51 -4.03 13.99 23.71
N SER A 52 -4.74 13.33 24.62
CA SER A 52 -4.51 13.41 26.07
C SER A 52 -3.38 12.46 26.47
N VAL A 53 -2.42 12.94 27.27
CA VAL A 53 -1.28 12.13 27.74
C VAL A 53 -1.76 10.95 28.61
N HIS A 54 -2.83 11.14 29.39
CA HIS A 54 -3.40 10.07 30.20
C HIS A 54 -4.07 9.01 29.33
N ASP A 55 -4.87 9.43 28.34
CA ASP A 55 -5.53 8.51 27.42
C ASP A 55 -4.49 7.76 26.55
N LEU A 56 -3.39 8.42 26.16
CA LEU A 56 -2.27 7.76 25.50
C LEU A 56 -1.61 6.71 26.39
N LEU A 57 -1.43 7.01 27.68
CA LEU A 57 -0.90 6.04 28.64
C LEU A 57 -1.85 4.83 28.77
N ASP A 58 -3.15 5.06 28.93
CA ASP A 58 -4.18 4.02 29.01
C ASP A 58 -4.11 3.05 27.82
N LEU A 59 -3.99 3.59 26.60
CA LEU A 59 -3.86 2.80 25.37
C LEU A 59 -2.54 1.99 25.31
N LEU A 60 -1.45 2.51 25.88
CA LEU A 60 -0.13 1.88 25.78
C LEU A 60 0.11 0.80 26.82
N VAL A 61 -0.45 0.96 28.03
CA VAL A 61 -0.14 0.08 29.17
C VAL A 61 -1.36 -0.64 29.75
N GLY A 62 -2.56 -0.27 29.31
CA GLY A 62 -3.84 -0.74 29.85
C GLY A 62 -4.27 0.01 31.12
N GLU A 63 -5.58 0.10 31.33
CA GLU A 63 -6.23 0.88 32.40
C GLU A 63 -5.64 0.61 33.79
N GLU A 64 -5.45 -0.66 34.15
CA GLU A 64 -4.95 -1.03 35.49
C GLU A 64 -3.53 -0.51 35.78
N LEU A 65 -2.63 -0.58 34.80
CA LEU A 65 -1.25 -0.14 34.97
C LEU A 65 -1.13 1.37 34.79
N ALA A 66 -1.95 1.95 33.92
CA ALA A 66 -2.02 3.38 33.70
C ALA A 66 -2.47 4.12 34.95
N ASP A 67 -3.45 3.61 35.70
CA ASP A 67 -3.88 4.16 36.99
C ASP A 67 -2.72 4.20 38.00
N VAL A 68 -1.93 3.12 38.10
CA VAL A 68 -0.78 3.03 39.01
C VAL A 68 0.29 4.07 38.66
N ILE A 69 0.60 4.21 37.37
CA ILE A 69 1.56 5.20 36.88
C ILE A 69 1.01 6.61 37.10
N ALA A 70 -0.25 6.87 36.73
CA ALA A 70 -0.89 8.18 36.89
C ALA A 70 -0.93 8.63 38.35
N ASP A 71 -1.24 7.74 39.29
CA ASP A 71 -1.20 8.01 40.72
C ASP A 71 0.19 8.39 41.21
N HIS A 72 1.23 7.71 40.71
CA HIS A 72 2.62 8.04 41.02
C HIS A 72 3.01 9.44 40.50
N PHE A 73 2.57 9.78 39.28
CA PHE A 73 2.87 11.08 38.65
C PHE A 73 1.91 12.21 39.06
N ALA A 74 0.86 11.96 39.85
CA ALA A 74 -0.18 12.94 40.20
C ALA A 74 0.32 14.23 40.87
N ARG A 75 1.51 14.20 41.48
CA ARG A 75 2.15 15.35 42.14
C ARG A 75 3.42 15.83 41.43
N ARG A 76 3.76 15.23 40.30
CA ARG A 76 4.94 15.54 39.49
C ARG A 76 4.54 16.45 38.31
N PRO A 77 5.49 17.14 37.67
CA PRO A 77 5.22 17.87 36.44
C PRO A 77 4.69 16.93 35.35
N ILE A 78 3.64 17.36 34.63
CA ILE A 78 3.05 16.56 33.55
C ILE A 78 4.02 16.25 32.40
N SER A 79 5.08 17.04 32.25
CA SER A 79 6.15 16.76 31.29
C SER A 79 6.85 15.43 31.59
N GLU A 80 7.03 15.06 32.85
CA GLU A 80 7.69 13.79 33.19
C GLU A 80 6.84 12.57 32.82
N LEU A 81 5.51 12.71 32.87
CA LEU A 81 4.58 11.68 32.37
C LEU A 81 4.60 11.61 30.84
N ALA A 82 4.65 12.78 30.18
CA ALA A 82 4.76 12.85 28.73
C ALA A 82 6.07 12.23 28.22
N ASP A 83 7.18 12.49 28.91
CA ASP A 83 8.49 11.89 28.61
C ASP A 83 8.42 10.35 28.74
N LEU A 84 7.80 9.83 29.79
CA LEU A 84 7.59 8.38 29.94
C LEU A 84 6.72 7.79 28.83
N VAL A 85 5.64 8.47 28.45
CA VAL A 85 4.77 8.03 27.34
C VAL A 85 5.56 8.00 26.04
N ASP A 86 6.38 9.02 25.78
CA ASP A 86 7.23 9.06 24.59
C ASP A 86 8.32 7.98 24.64
N ASP A 87 8.93 7.68 25.80
CA ASP A 87 9.89 6.58 25.97
C ASP A 87 9.26 5.21 25.66
N ILE A 88 8.02 4.97 26.15
CA ILE A 88 7.27 3.74 25.84
C ILE A 88 7.03 3.64 24.34
N ARG A 89 6.60 4.74 23.72
CA ARG A 89 6.32 4.78 22.28
C ARG A 89 7.60 4.62 21.47
N GLU A 90 8.72 5.18 21.90
CA GLU A 90 10.02 5.02 21.26
C GLU A 90 10.49 3.57 21.33
N HIS A 91 10.39 2.92 22.49
CA HIS A 91 10.76 1.52 22.67
C HIS A 91 10.05 0.58 21.69
N PHE A 92 8.75 0.80 21.46
CA PHE A 92 7.96 0.02 20.50
C PHE A 92 8.01 0.57 19.06
N GLY A 93 8.81 1.61 18.77
CA GLY A 93 8.91 2.21 17.44
C GLY A 93 7.64 2.91 16.97
N ILE A 94 6.76 3.32 17.88
CA ILE A 94 5.46 3.97 17.61
C ILE A 94 5.41 5.46 18.03
N LEU A 95 6.58 6.07 18.27
CA LEU A 95 6.69 7.49 18.59
C LEU A 95 6.33 8.39 17.40
N ILE A 96 6.82 8.05 16.21
CA ILE A 96 6.64 8.84 14.99
C ILE A 96 5.51 8.21 14.16
N PRO A 97 4.34 8.86 14.05
CA PRO A 97 3.22 8.32 13.29
C PRO A 97 3.54 8.32 11.78
N PRO A 98 3.07 7.30 11.03
CA PRO A 98 3.10 7.35 9.57
C PRO A 98 2.09 8.39 9.04
N ASP A 99 2.33 8.90 7.84
CA ASP A 99 1.47 9.92 7.20
C ASP A 99 0.04 9.41 6.97
N THR A 100 -0.13 8.09 6.89
CA THR A 100 -1.40 7.39 6.70
C THR A 100 -2.13 7.09 8.02
N GLY A 101 -1.49 7.32 9.17
CA GLY A 101 -1.98 6.92 10.50
C GLY A 101 -1.65 5.47 10.87
N TRP A 102 -1.63 5.21 12.19
CA TRP A 102 -1.43 3.91 12.80
C TRP A 102 -2.51 2.92 12.40
N ALA A 103 -3.78 3.33 12.34
CA ALA A 103 -4.88 2.43 12.00
C ALA A 103 -4.68 1.76 10.62
N TYR A 104 -4.19 2.53 9.65
CA TYR A 104 -3.85 1.99 8.33
C TYR A 104 -2.67 1.03 8.41
N LEU A 105 -1.58 1.42 9.08
CA LEU A 105 -0.37 0.61 9.15
C LEU A 105 -0.63 -0.73 9.86
N VAL A 106 -1.27 -0.69 11.03
CA VAL A 106 -1.64 -1.88 11.80
C VAL A 106 -2.48 -2.82 10.94
N SER A 107 -3.52 -2.30 10.27
CA SER A 107 -4.35 -3.12 9.39
C SER A 107 -3.57 -3.71 8.22
N GLU A 108 -2.60 -3.00 7.63
CA GLU A 108 -1.81 -3.50 6.51
C GLU A 108 -0.84 -4.60 6.96
N ILE A 109 -0.21 -4.43 8.13
CA ILE A 109 0.70 -5.41 8.72
C ILE A 109 -0.05 -6.66 9.21
N ASP A 110 -1.20 -6.52 9.85
CA ASP A 110 -2.01 -7.66 10.30
C ASP A 110 -2.53 -8.51 9.15
N ARG A 111 -2.96 -7.86 8.06
CA ARG A 111 -3.49 -8.57 6.90
C ARG A 111 -2.40 -9.20 6.05
N TYR A 112 -1.25 -8.54 5.90
CA TYR A 112 -0.27 -8.89 4.87
C TYR A 112 1.16 -9.07 5.38
N GLY A 113 1.43 -9.01 6.68
CA GLY A 113 2.77 -9.10 7.28
C GLY A 113 3.57 -10.29 6.78
N ASP A 114 2.99 -11.50 6.81
CA ASP A 114 3.59 -12.73 6.28
C ASP A 114 4.02 -12.60 4.81
N ALA A 115 3.21 -11.93 3.99
CA ALA A 115 3.47 -11.77 2.57
C ALA A 115 4.55 -10.70 2.32
N ILE A 116 4.54 -9.64 3.12
CA ILE A 116 5.55 -8.57 3.11
C ILE A 116 6.92 -9.16 3.46
N GLU A 117 7.02 -9.96 4.53
CA GLU A 117 8.29 -10.59 4.91
C GLU A 117 8.85 -11.51 3.84
N LYS A 118 7.99 -12.30 3.18
CA LYS A 118 8.42 -13.17 2.08
C LYS A 118 9.00 -12.39 0.91
N ASP A 119 8.39 -11.26 0.57
CA ASP A 119 8.92 -10.38 -0.49
C ASP A 119 10.24 -9.74 -0.06
N PHE A 120 10.38 -9.29 1.19
CA PHE A 120 11.64 -8.75 1.70
C PHE A 120 12.76 -9.78 1.75
N PHE A 121 12.48 -11.03 2.12
CA PHE A 121 13.46 -12.12 2.09
C PHE A 121 13.99 -12.40 0.68
N ALA A 122 13.18 -12.14 -0.35
CA ALA A 122 13.58 -12.29 -1.75
C ALA A 122 14.35 -11.08 -2.29
N MET A 123 14.40 -9.96 -1.56
CA MET A 123 15.09 -8.74 -1.98
C MET A 123 16.58 -8.74 -1.62
N PRO A 124 17.43 -8.14 -2.46
CA PRO A 124 18.81 -7.86 -2.09
C PRO A 124 18.84 -6.73 -1.05
N GLY A 125 19.11 -7.07 0.21
CA GLY A 125 19.16 -6.11 1.31
C GLY A 125 19.09 -6.69 2.71
N ASP A 126 18.59 -7.93 2.88
CA ASP A 126 18.28 -8.54 4.19
C ASP A 126 17.44 -7.61 5.08
N GLU A 127 16.57 -6.80 4.45
CA GLU A 127 15.61 -5.94 5.13
C GLU A 127 14.59 -6.83 5.83
N ARG A 128 14.28 -6.55 7.10
CA ARG A 128 13.31 -7.32 7.89
C ARG A 128 12.32 -6.38 8.54
N LEU A 129 11.07 -6.81 8.69
CA LEU A 129 10.04 -5.97 9.32
C LEU A 129 10.45 -5.51 10.73
N TYR A 130 11.21 -6.33 11.47
CA TYR A 130 11.72 -5.97 12.79
C TYR A 130 12.60 -4.70 12.80
N ASP A 131 13.22 -4.34 11.67
CA ASP A 131 14.13 -3.19 11.58
C ASP A 131 13.37 -1.86 11.69
N TRP A 132 12.09 -1.83 11.29
CA TRP A 132 11.22 -0.65 11.47
C TRP A 132 10.80 -0.40 12.91
N VAL A 133 10.93 -1.40 13.78
CA VAL A 133 10.68 -1.28 15.21
C VAL A 133 11.99 -0.98 15.95
N ARG A 134 13.02 -1.81 15.70
CA ARG A 134 14.33 -1.73 16.38
C ARG A 134 15.14 -0.50 16.03
N ASP A 135 15.07 -0.07 14.77
CA ASP A 135 15.86 1.02 14.22
C ASP A 135 14.94 2.06 13.56
N HIS A 136 13.84 2.38 14.24
CA HIS A 136 12.77 3.26 13.74
C HIS A 136 13.24 4.70 13.44
N LEU A 137 14.39 5.13 13.98
CA LEU A 137 15.01 6.42 13.66
C LEU A 137 15.60 6.45 12.25
N ASP A 138 16.30 5.40 11.83
CA ASP A 138 16.85 5.27 10.48
C ASP A 138 15.85 4.60 9.50
N ASN A 139 14.87 3.88 10.03
CA ASN A 139 13.81 3.18 9.30
C ASN A 139 12.41 3.64 9.75
N PRO A 140 11.97 4.86 9.38
CA PRO A 140 10.63 5.31 9.72
C PRO A 140 9.56 4.51 8.95
N TRP A 141 8.37 4.34 9.53
CA TRP A 141 7.25 3.63 8.88
C TRP A 141 6.85 4.17 7.51
N ASN A 142 7.01 5.48 7.28
CA ASN A 142 6.82 6.08 5.96
C ASN A 142 7.80 5.55 4.90
N ARG A 143 8.98 5.06 5.29
CA ARG A 143 9.87 4.32 4.37
C ARG A 143 9.28 2.95 4.03
N LEU A 144 8.74 2.23 5.02
CA LEU A 144 8.08 0.94 4.78
C LEU A 144 6.96 1.10 3.76
N LEU A 145 6.04 2.03 3.97
CA LEU A 145 4.89 2.24 3.09
C LEU A 145 5.30 2.58 1.64
N ARG A 146 6.38 3.35 1.48
CA ARG A 146 6.95 3.63 0.15
C ARG A 146 7.56 2.37 -0.47
N LEU A 147 8.24 1.54 0.31
CA LEU A 147 8.80 0.27 -0.16
C LEU A 147 7.69 -0.72 -0.56
N LEU A 148 6.61 -0.82 0.20
CA LEU A 148 5.45 -1.66 -0.14
C LEU A 148 4.88 -1.31 -1.51
N SER A 149 4.80 -0.01 -1.84
CA SER A 149 4.35 0.44 -3.16
C SER A 149 5.33 0.10 -4.30
N ALA A 150 6.61 -0.10 -3.96
CA ALA A 150 7.68 -0.42 -4.90
C ALA A 150 8.04 -1.91 -4.94
N LEU A 151 7.33 -2.77 -4.19
CA LEU A 151 7.53 -4.21 -4.24
C LEU A 151 7.31 -4.75 -5.67
N PRO A 152 7.95 -5.86 -6.04
CA PRO A 152 7.80 -6.46 -7.35
C PRO A 152 6.33 -6.77 -7.66
N GLU A 153 5.87 -6.34 -8.84
CA GLU A 153 4.54 -6.72 -9.31
C GLU A 153 4.45 -8.24 -9.47
N GLY A 154 3.45 -8.84 -8.82
CA GLY A 154 3.30 -10.30 -8.73
C GLY A 154 4.10 -10.96 -7.60
N GLY A 155 4.71 -10.17 -6.71
CA GLY A 155 5.22 -10.63 -5.42
C GLY A 155 4.12 -11.13 -4.49
N TRP A 156 4.51 -11.71 -3.36
CA TRP A 156 3.60 -12.29 -2.37
C TRP A 156 2.63 -11.25 -1.81
N TYR A 157 3.09 -10.02 -1.56
CA TYR A 157 2.26 -8.93 -1.06
C TYR A 157 1.15 -8.56 -2.05
N TYR A 158 1.50 -8.37 -3.32
CA TYR A 158 0.50 -8.06 -4.35
C TYR A 158 -0.44 -9.23 -4.64
N ALA A 159 0.02 -10.47 -4.51
CA ALA A 159 -0.84 -11.64 -4.58
C ALA A 159 -1.83 -11.69 -3.41
N ALA A 160 -1.37 -11.43 -2.19
CA ALA A 160 -2.23 -11.39 -1.01
C ALA A 160 -3.28 -10.29 -1.10
N ILE A 161 -2.94 -9.11 -1.61
CA ILE A 161 -3.91 -8.04 -1.88
C ILE A 161 -4.92 -8.46 -2.95
N ALA A 162 -4.48 -9.17 -3.99
CA ALA A 162 -5.36 -9.59 -5.09
C ALA A 162 -6.34 -10.68 -4.66
N ASP A 163 -5.97 -11.50 -3.68
CA ASP A 163 -6.81 -12.54 -3.09
C ASP A 163 -7.70 -12.04 -1.93
N ASP A 164 -7.57 -10.76 -1.52
CA ASP A 164 -8.41 -10.14 -0.48
C ASP A 164 -9.76 -9.67 -1.06
N ASP A 165 -10.77 -10.53 -0.93
CA ASP A 165 -12.14 -10.27 -1.38
C ASP A 165 -12.78 -9.05 -0.71
N GLU A 166 -12.48 -8.78 0.57
CA GLU A 166 -13.05 -7.62 1.28
C GLU A 166 -12.52 -6.32 0.71
N ARG A 167 -11.20 -6.22 0.54
CA ARG A 167 -10.55 -5.06 -0.06
C ARG A 167 -10.98 -4.88 -1.52
N ALA A 168 -11.18 -5.97 -2.25
CA ALA A 168 -11.72 -5.94 -3.60
C ALA A 168 -13.15 -5.38 -3.63
N MET A 169 -14.02 -5.80 -2.72
CA MET A 169 -15.39 -5.27 -2.60
C MET A 169 -15.40 -3.78 -2.26
N GLN A 170 -14.59 -3.35 -1.28
CA GLN A 170 -14.47 -1.94 -0.91
C GLN A 170 -14.01 -1.07 -2.09
N ARG A 171 -13.01 -1.54 -2.85
CA ARG A 171 -12.56 -0.84 -4.07
C ARG A 171 -13.66 -0.75 -5.13
N LEU A 172 -14.41 -1.82 -5.36
CA LEU A 172 -15.53 -1.82 -6.29
C LEU A 172 -16.63 -0.82 -5.88
N GLU A 173 -16.91 -0.70 -4.59
CA GLU A 173 -17.85 0.32 -4.10
C GLU A 173 -17.35 1.74 -4.34
N MET A 174 -16.06 2.01 -4.09
CA MET A 174 -15.44 3.31 -4.36
C MET A 174 -15.42 3.63 -5.86
N GLU A 175 -15.18 2.64 -6.72
CA GLU A 175 -15.28 2.77 -8.18
C GLU A 175 -16.72 3.09 -8.62
N GLN A 176 -17.72 2.45 -8.02
CA GLN A 176 -19.13 2.72 -8.30
C GLN A 176 -19.55 4.13 -7.86
N ARG A 177 -18.99 4.62 -6.75
CA ARG A 177 -19.15 6.01 -6.28
C ARG A 177 -18.39 7.03 -7.12
N GLY A 178 -17.49 6.59 -8.01
CA GLY A 178 -16.69 7.44 -8.87
C GLY A 178 -15.51 8.11 -8.16
N GLU A 179 -15.16 7.65 -6.97
CA GLU A 179 -14.02 8.14 -6.19
C GLU A 179 -12.68 7.62 -6.76
N LEU A 180 -12.71 6.45 -7.40
CA LEU A 180 -11.55 5.86 -8.05
C LEU A 180 -11.67 5.90 -9.59
N PRO A 181 -10.56 6.22 -10.30
CA PRO A 181 -10.52 6.07 -11.74
C PRO A 181 -10.68 4.60 -12.12
N LYS A 182 -11.40 4.33 -13.22
CA LYS A 182 -11.56 2.96 -13.72
C LYS A 182 -10.19 2.32 -13.93
N PRO A 183 -10.00 1.05 -13.50
CA PRO A 183 -8.72 0.38 -13.63
C PRO A 183 -8.32 0.31 -15.10
N SER A 184 -7.06 0.64 -15.37
CA SER A 184 -6.49 0.52 -16.70
C SER A 184 -6.47 -0.95 -17.11
N LYS A 185 -6.95 -1.25 -18.32
CA LYS A 185 -6.78 -2.58 -18.93
C LYS A 185 -5.35 -2.83 -19.41
N ARG A 186 -4.48 -1.81 -19.37
CA ARG A 186 -3.09 -1.92 -19.81
C ARG A 186 -2.23 -2.44 -18.65
N PRO A 187 -1.32 -3.39 -18.89
CA PRO A 187 -0.36 -3.83 -17.88
C PRO A 187 0.55 -2.66 -17.48
N SER A 188 1.12 -2.77 -16.29
CA SER A 188 2.14 -1.83 -15.83
C SER A 188 3.38 -1.89 -16.71
N LEU A 189 4.12 -0.78 -16.76
CA LEU A 189 5.44 -0.74 -17.37
C LEU A 189 6.47 -1.46 -16.49
N VAL A 190 6.27 -1.48 -15.18
CA VAL A 190 7.11 -2.18 -14.23
C VAL A 190 6.95 -3.70 -14.45
N GLY A 191 8.05 -4.44 -14.48
CA GLY A 191 8.05 -5.88 -14.79
C GLY A 191 7.77 -6.22 -16.26
N TRP A 192 7.61 -5.22 -17.14
CA TRP A 192 7.54 -5.41 -18.57
C TRP A 192 8.94 -5.42 -19.19
N THR A 193 9.57 -6.59 -19.16
CA THR A 193 10.94 -6.78 -19.66
C THR A 193 10.96 -6.96 -21.18
N HIS A 194 12.15 -6.86 -21.78
CA HIS A 194 12.36 -7.17 -23.20
C HIS A 194 11.91 -8.60 -23.54
N ASP A 195 12.23 -9.57 -22.67
CA ASP A 195 11.81 -10.96 -22.86
C ASP A 195 10.29 -11.10 -22.84
N ARG A 196 9.60 -10.37 -21.94
CA ARG A 196 8.14 -10.36 -21.88
C ARG A 196 7.52 -9.71 -23.12
N GLU A 197 8.13 -8.65 -23.65
CA GLU A 197 7.73 -8.02 -24.90
C GLU A 197 7.84 -9.01 -26.07
N LEU A 198 9.00 -9.65 -26.23
CA LEU A 198 9.27 -10.65 -27.28
C LEU A 198 8.33 -11.86 -27.18
N LEU A 199 8.12 -12.40 -25.98
CA LEU A 199 7.19 -13.51 -25.76
C LEU A 199 5.76 -13.12 -26.13
N THR A 200 5.34 -11.90 -25.78
CA THR A 200 4.00 -11.42 -26.12
C THR A 200 3.86 -11.19 -27.63
N GLU A 201 4.88 -10.65 -28.30
CA GLU A 201 4.93 -10.54 -29.77
C GLU A 201 4.89 -11.92 -30.46
N ALA A 202 5.61 -12.91 -29.93
CA ALA A 202 5.60 -14.27 -30.43
C ALA A 202 4.19 -14.89 -30.32
N VAL A 203 3.53 -14.73 -29.16
CA VAL A 203 2.16 -15.22 -28.94
C VAL A 203 1.17 -14.52 -29.88
N GLU A 204 1.29 -13.22 -30.10
CA GLU A 204 0.45 -12.49 -31.05
C GLU A 204 0.67 -12.96 -32.50
N SER A 205 1.93 -13.15 -32.90
CA SER A 205 2.29 -13.65 -34.23
C SER A 205 1.73 -15.05 -34.48
N LEU A 206 1.84 -15.94 -33.49
CA LEU A 206 1.25 -17.28 -33.56
C LEU A 206 -0.28 -17.24 -33.66
N ALA A 207 -0.94 -16.35 -32.92
CA ALA A 207 -2.39 -16.17 -33.00
C ALA A 207 -2.82 -15.68 -34.38
N GLN A 208 -2.07 -14.76 -35.00
CA GLN A 208 -2.34 -14.29 -36.36
C GLN A 208 -2.10 -15.38 -37.40
N ILE A 209 -1.02 -16.16 -37.28
CA ILE A 209 -0.76 -17.30 -38.16
C ILE A 209 -1.90 -18.31 -38.07
N LEU A 210 -2.34 -18.66 -36.86
CA LEU A 210 -3.46 -19.57 -36.64
C LEU A 210 -4.74 -19.05 -37.31
N HIS A 211 -5.05 -17.77 -37.13
CA HIS A 211 -6.20 -17.13 -37.79
C HIS A 211 -6.07 -17.17 -39.32
N GLY A 212 -4.90 -16.87 -39.86
CA GLY A 212 -4.62 -16.94 -41.30
C GLY A 212 -4.79 -18.35 -41.86
N VAL A 213 -4.27 -19.37 -41.17
CA VAL A 213 -4.42 -20.78 -41.55
C VAL A 213 -5.90 -21.20 -41.52
N TRP A 214 -6.66 -20.79 -40.51
CA TRP A 214 -8.10 -21.05 -40.44
C TRP A 214 -8.86 -20.34 -41.55
N GLY A 215 -8.54 -19.07 -41.83
CA GLY A 215 -9.17 -18.27 -42.88
C GLY A 215 -8.87 -18.79 -44.30
N ALA A 216 -7.68 -19.36 -44.51
CA ALA A 216 -7.27 -19.98 -45.76
C ALA A 216 -7.88 -21.38 -45.98
N SER A 217 -8.36 -22.04 -44.92
CA SER A 217 -8.96 -23.37 -45.01
C SER A 217 -10.24 -23.35 -45.85
N PRO A 218 -10.36 -24.20 -46.89
CA PRO A 218 -11.58 -24.29 -47.71
C PRO A 218 -12.85 -24.60 -46.90
N LYS A 219 -12.71 -25.26 -45.75
CA LYS A 219 -13.81 -25.60 -44.84
C LYS A 219 -14.35 -24.39 -44.04
N PHE A 220 -13.51 -23.38 -43.81
CA PHE A 220 -13.83 -22.22 -42.97
C PHE A 220 -13.69 -20.88 -43.70
N LYS A 221 -13.47 -20.93 -45.02
CA LYS A 221 -13.36 -19.75 -45.89
C LYS A 221 -14.58 -18.83 -45.71
N GLY A 222 -14.33 -17.59 -45.32
CA GLY A 222 -15.36 -16.58 -45.04
C GLY A 222 -16.04 -16.69 -43.66
N LYS A 223 -15.67 -17.67 -42.83
CA LYS A 223 -16.16 -17.86 -41.45
C LYS A 223 -15.13 -17.54 -40.37
N GLY A 224 -13.88 -17.29 -40.75
CA GLY A 224 -12.87 -16.76 -39.83
C GLY A 224 -13.28 -15.34 -39.43
N GLY A 225 -13.67 -15.15 -38.17
CA GLY A 225 -14.12 -13.87 -37.63
C GLY A 225 -13.04 -12.78 -37.68
N LYS A 226 -13.19 -11.75 -36.85
CA LYS A 226 -12.20 -10.67 -36.77
C LYS A 226 -10.81 -11.23 -36.42
N PRO A 227 -9.73 -10.69 -37.01
CA PRO A 227 -8.38 -11.08 -36.64
C PRO A 227 -8.16 -10.83 -35.14
N PRO A 228 -7.33 -11.65 -34.47
CA PRO A 228 -6.96 -11.42 -33.08
C PRO A 228 -6.42 -9.99 -32.90
N GLY A 229 -6.95 -9.27 -31.92
CA GLY A 229 -6.42 -7.96 -31.56
C GLY A 229 -5.04 -8.07 -30.91
N ARG A 230 -4.30 -6.96 -30.89
CA ARG A 230 -3.08 -6.86 -30.08
C ARG A 230 -3.43 -7.02 -28.61
N ARG A 231 -2.62 -7.76 -27.87
CA ARG A 231 -2.72 -7.86 -26.43
C ARG A 231 -2.41 -6.49 -25.81
N PRO A 232 -3.00 -6.19 -24.65
CA PRO A 232 -2.67 -4.97 -23.93
C PRO A 232 -1.16 -4.87 -23.69
N ARG A 233 -0.59 -3.71 -24.00
CA ARG A 233 0.81 -3.36 -23.74
C ARG A 233 0.86 -2.22 -22.73
N PRO A 234 1.94 -2.09 -21.95
CA PRO A 234 2.13 -0.94 -21.10
C PRO A 234 2.17 0.32 -21.94
N GLN A 235 1.74 1.42 -21.34
CA GLN A 235 1.80 2.70 -22.01
C GLN A 235 3.09 3.42 -21.63
N THR A 236 3.97 3.63 -22.60
CA THR A 236 5.19 4.41 -22.37
C THR A 236 4.87 5.90 -22.35
N ALA A 237 5.78 6.70 -21.79
CA ALA A 237 5.66 8.17 -21.84
C ALA A 237 5.59 8.69 -23.29
N ARG A 238 6.32 8.04 -24.20
CA ARG A 238 6.28 8.32 -25.64
C ARG A 238 4.90 8.03 -26.23
N ASP A 239 4.32 6.86 -25.92
CA ASP A 239 2.99 6.50 -26.41
C ASP A 239 1.92 7.48 -25.93
N ARG A 240 2.02 7.96 -24.68
CA ARG A 240 1.13 9.02 -24.15
C ARG A 240 1.27 10.31 -24.95
N ALA A 241 2.48 10.71 -25.29
CA ALA A 241 2.73 11.92 -26.06
C ALA A 241 2.23 11.81 -27.51
N GLU A 242 2.47 10.66 -28.17
CA GLU A 242 1.98 10.39 -29.52
C GLU A 242 0.44 10.34 -29.55
N GLU A 243 -0.21 9.70 -28.58
CA GLU A 243 -1.67 9.68 -28.45
C GLU A 243 -2.23 11.09 -28.21
N TYR A 244 -1.57 11.88 -27.37
CA TYR A 244 -1.95 13.28 -27.15
C TYR A 244 -1.84 14.11 -28.43
N GLN A 245 -0.74 13.99 -29.17
CA GLN A 245 -0.55 14.69 -30.45
C GLN A 245 -1.62 14.28 -31.48
N ALA A 246 -1.87 12.98 -31.62
CA ALA A 246 -2.90 12.48 -32.54
C ALA A 246 -4.30 13.00 -32.18
N LEU A 247 -4.62 13.14 -30.89
CA LEU A 247 -5.89 13.73 -30.44
C LEU A 247 -5.97 15.22 -30.76
N VAL A 248 -4.87 15.97 -30.60
CA VAL A 248 -4.80 17.38 -30.97
C VAL A 248 -5.00 17.56 -32.48
N GLU A 249 -4.28 16.78 -33.30
CA GLU A 249 -4.43 16.80 -34.76
C GLU A 249 -5.86 16.42 -35.19
N HIS A 250 -6.43 15.39 -34.58
CA HIS A 250 -7.81 15.00 -34.83
C HIS A 250 -8.79 16.14 -34.49
N ASP A 251 -8.61 16.81 -33.35
CA ASP A 251 -9.43 17.95 -32.95
C ASP A 251 -9.28 19.13 -33.92
N ASP A 252 -8.06 19.39 -34.41
CA ASP A 252 -7.80 20.42 -35.40
C ASP A 252 -8.49 20.11 -36.73
N ILE A 253 -8.29 18.91 -37.30
CA ILE A 253 -8.95 18.45 -38.53
C ILE A 253 -10.46 18.48 -38.36
N SER A 254 -10.98 17.93 -37.26
CA SER A 254 -12.43 17.86 -37.02
C SER A 254 -13.04 19.25 -36.86
N SER A 255 -12.33 20.19 -36.21
CA SER A 255 -12.78 21.58 -36.11
C SER A 255 -12.79 22.30 -37.46
N GLN A 256 -11.85 22.01 -38.35
CA GLN A 256 -11.84 22.56 -39.72
C GLN A 256 -12.98 22.00 -40.57
N VAL A 257 -13.27 20.69 -40.45
CA VAL A 257 -14.28 20.01 -41.26
C VAL A 257 -15.71 20.29 -40.76
N LEU A 258 -15.93 20.29 -39.45
CA LEU A 258 -17.26 20.38 -38.83
C LEU A 258 -17.56 21.78 -38.27
N GLY A 259 -16.57 22.68 -38.23
CA GLY A 259 -16.72 24.05 -37.75
C GLY A 259 -17.24 24.13 -36.31
N GLY A 260 -18.11 25.10 -36.05
CA GLY A 260 -18.68 25.35 -34.71
C GLY A 260 -19.58 24.26 -34.14
N ARG A 261 -19.82 23.15 -34.87
CA ARG A 261 -20.55 21.98 -34.36
C ARG A 261 -19.65 20.99 -33.63
N TYR A 262 -18.34 21.10 -33.78
CA TYR A 262 -17.38 20.22 -33.10
C TYR A 262 -16.94 20.83 -31.78
N LYS A 263 -17.14 20.07 -30.69
CA LYS A 263 -16.60 20.41 -29.37
C LYS A 263 -15.26 19.70 -29.21
N ARG A 264 -14.16 20.47 -29.13
CA ARG A 264 -12.82 19.94 -28.89
C ARG A 264 -12.78 19.15 -27.58
N ARG A 265 -12.04 18.05 -27.58
CA ARG A 265 -11.84 17.17 -26.43
C ARG A 265 -10.66 17.64 -25.60
N ILE A 266 -9.64 18.21 -26.25
CA ILE A 266 -8.46 18.78 -25.61
C ILE A 266 -8.49 20.29 -25.83
N GLN A 267 -8.45 21.07 -24.75
CA GLN A 267 -8.17 22.49 -24.85
C GLN A 267 -6.65 22.63 -25.05
N PRO A 268 -6.17 23.29 -26.12
CA PRO A 268 -4.76 23.60 -26.21
C PRO A 268 -4.38 24.41 -24.97
N GLN A 269 -3.27 24.06 -24.31
CA GLN A 269 -2.73 24.89 -23.25
C GLN A 269 -2.59 26.31 -23.81
N GLU A 270 -3.28 27.27 -23.21
CA GLU A 270 -3.03 28.68 -23.48
C GLU A 270 -1.57 28.91 -23.13
N VAL A 271 -0.73 29.00 -24.16
CA VAL A 271 0.65 29.43 -23.99
C VAL A 271 0.52 30.87 -23.50
N PHE A 272 0.65 31.06 -22.18
CA PHE A 272 0.79 32.36 -21.55
C PHE A 272 2.06 32.99 -22.13
N ASN A 273 1.90 33.73 -23.22
CA ASN A 273 2.91 34.63 -23.73
C ASN A 273 2.97 35.80 -22.75
N GLY A 274 3.89 35.72 -21.79
CA GLY A 274 4.44 36.89 -21.12
C GLY A 274 5.35 37.66 -22.07
#